data_AF-A0A4U2E9G4-F1
#
_entry.id   AF-A0A4U2E9G4-F1
#
_cell.length_a   1.000
_cell.length_b   1.000
_cell.length_c   1.000
_cell.angle_alpha   90.00
_cell.angle_beta   90.00
_cell.angle_gamma   90.00
#
_symmetry.space_group_name_H-M   'P 1'
#
loop_
_entity.id
_entity.type
_entity.pdbx_description
1 polymer ?
#
loop_
_entity_poly.entity_id
_entity_poly.type
_entity_poly.pdbx_seq_one_letter_code
_entity_poly.pdbx_strand_id
1 'polypeptide(L)'
;TEFLEQKLKLTVNRKKSAATRVTKRTYLSHRFQIDGRIGISKTAQAQMKKRVRQITKRNRGRELQVIITELTQYLRGWQHYFKLTV
;
A
#
# COMPACT_ATOMS: atom_id res chain seq x y z
N THR A 1 21.87 15.85 8.54
CA THR A 1 20.62 16.38 7.96
C THR A 1 20.75 17.82 7.50
N GLU A 2 21.97 18.37 7.50
CA GLU A 2 22.24 19.78 7.17
C GLU A 2 21.69 20.19 5.81
N PHE A 3 21.82 19.36 4.78
CA PHE A 3 21.28 19.73 3.46
C PHE A 3 19.74 19.93 3.47
N LEU A 4 18.99 19.01 4.06
CA LEU A 4 17.52 19.09 4.10
C LEU A 4 17.04 20.19 5.06
N GLU A 5 17.64 20.27 6.24
CA GLU A 5 17.17 21.16 7.32
C GLU A 5 17.71 22.58 7.17
N GLN A 6 18.97 22.77 6.74
CA GLN A 6 19.58 24.10 6.62
C GLN A 6 19.38 24.73 5.24
N LYS A 7 19.58 23.97 4.15
CA LYS A 7 19.47 24.52 2.77
C LYS A 7 18.04 24.56 2.27
N LEU A 8 17.31 23.45 2.44
CA LEU A 8 15.93 23.31 1.95
C LEU A 8 14.86 23.67 2.99
N LYS A 9 15.26 23.89 4.25
CA LYS A 9 14.36 24.22 5.37
C LYS A 9 13.22 23.21 5.58
N LEU A 10 13.51 21.92 5.37
CA LEU A 10 12.57 20.80 5.56
C LEU A 10 12.90 20.01 6.82
N THR A 11 11.90 19.73 7.65
CA THR A 11 12.06 18.96 8.89
C THR A 11 12.03 17.44 8.62
N VAL A 12 13.06 16.71 9.08
CA VAL A 12 13.11 15.25 8.95
C VAL A 12 12.26 14.56 10.01
N ASN A 13 11.31 13.73 9.58
CA ASN A 13 10.53 12.90 10.50
C ASN A 13 11.34 11.68 10.97
N ARG A 14 11.96 11.79 12.15
CA ARG A 14 12.77 10.72 12.77
C ARG A 14 11.98 9.48 13.18
N LYS A 15 10.67 9.58 13.40
CA LYS A 15 9.81 8.41 13.69
C LYS A 15 9.63 7.53 12.44
N LYS A 16 9.58 8.14 11.25
CA LYS A 16 9.44 7.44 9.96
C LYS A 16 10.78 7.06 9.34
N SER A 17 11.81 7.87 9.56
CA SER A 17 13.14 7.72 8.94
C SER A 17 14.04 6.83 9.81
N ALA A 18 14.55 5.73 9.26
CA ALA A 18 15.48 4.85 9.97
C ALA A 18 16.39 4.11 8.99
N ALA A 19 17.66 3.95 9.36
CA ALA A 19 18.59 3.03 8.68
C ALA A 19 18.42 1.63 9.30
N THR A 20 17.79 0.72 8.58
CA THR A 20 17.59 -0.66 9.04
C THR A 20 17.55 -1.63 7.86
N ARG A 21 17.50 -2.94 8.15
CA ARG A 21 17.44 -3.98 7.12
C ARG A 21 16.18 -3.81 6.27
N VAL A 22 16.33 -4.04 4.97
CA VAL A 22 15.24 -3.92 3.97
C VAL A 22 14.01 -4.75 4.33
N THR A 23 14.19 -5.92 4.96
CA THR A 23 13.11 -6.80 5.41
C THR A 23 12.24 -6.23 6.53
N LYS A 24 12.80 -5.31 7.33
CA LYS A 24 12.11 -4.73 8.50
C LYS A 24 11.29 -3.49 8.13
N ARG A 25 11.36 -3.02 6.88
CA ARG A 25 10.65 -1.83 6.42
C ARG A 25 9.88 -2.08 5.13
N THR A 26 8.95 -1.19 4.89
CA THR A 26 8.12 -1.18 3.69
C THR A 26 8.30 0.16 3.01
N TYR A 27 8.36 0.16 1.70
CA TYR A 27 8.48 1.36 0.89
C TYR A 27 7.38 1.37 -0.16
N LEU A 28 6.61 2.46 -0.23
CA LEU A 28 5.47 2.60 -1.15
C LEU A 28 4.57 1.36 -1.15
N SER A 29 4.21 0.85 0.03
CA SER A 29 3.36 -0.35 0.17
C SER A 29 3.97 -1.68 -0.29
N HIS A 30 5.23 -1.71 -0.71
CA HIS A 30 6.02 -2.89 -1.03
C HIS A 30 6.95 -3.27 0.13
N ARG A 31 7.38 -4.54 0.15
CA ARG A 31 8.35 -5.09 1.10
C ARG A 31 9.42 -5.81 0.32
N PHE A 32 10.67 -5.68 0.76
CA PHE A 32 11.80 -6.33 0.12
C PHE A 32 12.28 -7.50 0.96
N GLN A 33 12.52 -8.63 0.31
CA GLN A 33 13.18 -9.78 0.90
C GLN A 33 14.69 -9.70 0.70
N ILE A 34 15.45 -10.49 1.46
CA ILE A 34 16.93 -10.48 1.41
C ILE A 34 17.44 -10.96 0.04
N ASP A 35 16.68 -11.84 -0.61
CA ASP A 35 16.92 -12.39 -1.95
C ASP A 35 16.51 -11.44 -3.09
N GLY A 36 16.11 -10.20 -2.79
CA GLY A 36 15.71 -9.20 -3.77
C GLY A 36 14.26 -9.32 -4.25
N ARG A 37 13.48 -10.30 -3.75
CA ARG A 37 12.06 -10.42 -4.10
C ARG A 37 11.24 -9.27 -3.52
N ILE A 38 10.24 -8.85 -4.29
CA ILE A 38 9.32 -7.77 -3.92
C ILE A 38 8.00 -8.40 -3.51
N GLY A 39 7.65 -8.26 -2.24
CA GLY A 39 6.36 -8.68 -1.70
C GLY A 39 5.44 -7.50 -1.39
N ILE A 40 4.16 -7.80 -1.19
CA ILE A 40 3.18 -6.79 -0.75
C ILE A 40 3.32 -6.57 0.76
N SER A 41 3.27 -5.32 1.22
CA SER A 41 3.25 -5.00 2.65
C SER A 41 1.99 -5.52 3.36
N LYS A 42 2.11 -5.93 4.63
CA LYS A 42 0.97 -6.37 5.45
C LYS A 42 -0.10 -5.27 5.56
N THR A 43 0.33 -4.01 5.63
CA THR A 43 -0.54 -2.84 5.70
C THR A 43 -1.36 -2.67 4.42
N ALA A 44 -0.75 -2.80 3.24
CA ALA A 44 -1.46 -2.71 1.96
C ALA A 44 -2.47 -3.85 1.78
N GLN A 45 -2.12 -5.08 2.17
CA GLN A 45 -3.05 -6.21 2.16
C GLN A 45 -4.25 -5.97 3.11
N ALA A 46 -4.01 -5.42 4.30
CA ALA A 46 -5.07 -5.09 5.25
C ALA A 46 -5.99 -3.98 4.70
N GLN A 47 -5.43 -2.94 4.08
CA GLN A 47 -6.18 -1.87 3.42
C GLN A 47 -7.02 -2.40 2.25
N MET A 48 -6.45 -3.29 1.43
CA MET A 48 -7.19 -3.94 0.34
C MET A 48 -8.40 -4.71 0.88
N LYS A 49 -8.19 -5.57 1.88
CA LYS A 49 -9.28 -6.33 2.52
C LYS A 49 -10.33 -5.40 3.12
N LYS A 50 -9.93 -4.30 3.74
CA LYS A 50 -10.84 -3.28 4.28
C LYS A 50 -11.67 -2.65 3.16
N ARG A 51 -11.06 -2.29 2.04
CA ARG A 51 -11.75 -1.68 0.89
C ARG A 51 -12.72 -2.66 0.23
N VAL A 52 -12.31 -3.91 0.01
CA VAL A 52 -13.19 -4.97 -0.51
C VAL A 52 -14.41 -5.13 0.40
N ARG A 53 -14.23 -5.22 1.72
CA ARG A 53 -15.35 -5.31 2.69
C ARG A 53 -16.31 -4.12 2.64
N GLN A 54 -15.80 -2.92 2.35
CA GLN A 54 -16.65 -1.74 2.17
C GLN A 54 -17.49 -1.84 0.90
N ILE A 55 -16.89 -2.32 -0.20
CA ILE A 55 -17.57 -2.49 -1.49
C ILE A 55 -18.67 -3.55 -1.35
N THR A 56 -18.35 -4.69 -0.72
CA THR A 56 -19.25 -5.84 -0.54
C THR A 56 -20.12 -5.74 0.72
N LYS A 57 -20.30 -4.55 1.30
CA LYS A 57 -21.07 -4.38 2.55
C LYS A 57 -22.54 -4.70 2.29
N ARG A 58 -23.13 -5.57 3.13
CA ARG A 58 -24.51 -6.07 3.01
C ARG A 58 -25.59 -4.96 3.04
N ASN A 59 -25.33 -3.86 3.75
CA ASN A 59 -26.31 -2.80 4.00
C ASN A 59 -26.22 -1.63 3.00
N ARG A 60 -25.75 -1.86 1.77
CA ARG A 60 -25.47 -0.79 0.80
C ARG A 60 -26.64 -0.47 -0.14
N GLY A 61 -27.70 -1.30 -0.14
CA GLY A 61 -28.92 -1.06 -0.93
C GLY A 61 -28.65 -0.89 -2.44
N ARG A 62 -27.71 -1.66 -2.99
CA ARG A 62 -27.27 -1.59 -4.39
C ARG A 62 -27.50 -2.93 -5.07
N GLU A 63 -27.79 -2.90 -6.36
CA GLU A 63 -27.84 -4.10 -7.18
C GLU A 63 -26.49 -4.83 -7.19
N LEU A 64 -26.55 -6.16 -7.22
CA LEU A 64 -25.36 -7.01 -7.20
C LEU A 64 -24.42 -6.70 -8.37
N GLN A 65 -24.97 -6.40 -9.54
CA GLN A 65 -24.19 -6.09 -10.75
C GLN A 65 -23.33 -4.84 -10.58
N VAL A 66 -23.85 -3.82 -9.88
CA VAL A 66 -23.10 -2.59 -9.57
C VAL A 66 -21.95 -2.90 -8.61
N ILE A 67 -22.19 -3.73 -7.58
CA ILE A 67 -21.15 -4.16 -6.63
C ILE A 67 -20.03 -4.93 -7.35
N ILE A 68 -20.39 -5.85 -8.25
CA ILE A 68 -19.42 -6.62 -9.04
C ILE A 68 -18.57 -5.69 -9.92
N THR A 69 -19.20 -4.71 -10.57
CA THR A 69 -18.50 -3.75 -11.43
C THR A 69 -17.51 -2.90 -10.63
N GLU A 70 -17.94 -2.34 -9.49
CA GLU A 70 -17.07 -1.56 -8.59
C GLU A 70 -15.91 -2.40 -8.06
N LEU A 71 -16.18 -3.64 -7.65
CA LEU A 71 -15.16 -4.55 -7.13
C LEU A 71 -14.13 -4.89 -8.20
N THR A 72 -14.59 -5.20 -9.42
CA THR A 72 -13.72 -5.54 -10.55
C THR A 72 -12.80 -4.37 -10.92
N GLN A 73 -13.34 -3.16 -10.99
CA GLN A 73 -12.55 -1.96 -11.27
C GLN A 73 -11.46 -1.74 -10.20
N TYR A 74 -11.81 -1.88 -8.92
CA TYR A 74 -10.86 -1.74 -7.83
C TYR A 74 -9.75 -2.80 -7.89
N LEU A 75 -10.12 -4.08 -8.05
CA LEU A 75 -9.17 -5.19 -8.07
C LEU A 75 -8.22 -5.10 -9.26
N ARG A 76 -8.70 -4.70 -10.45
CA ARG A 76 -7.84 -4.46 -11.62
C ARG A 76 -6.79 -3.39 -11.35
N GLY A 77 -7.19 -2.25 -10.79
CA GLY A 77 -6.26 -1.17 -10.44
C GLY A 77 -5.24 -1.62 -9.39
N TRP A 78 -5.69 -2.36 -8.37
CA TRP A 78 -4.82 -2.89 -7.33
C TRP A 78 -3.80 -3.90 -7.88
N GLN A 79 -4.25 -4.84 -8.72
CA GLN A 79 -3.37 -5.79 -9.39
C GLN A 79 -2.35 -5.09 -10.29
N HIS A 80 -2.76 -4.07 -11.05
CA HIS A 80 -1.83 -3.33 -11.91
C HIS A 80 -0.76 -2.60 -11.11
N TYR A 81 -1.13 -2.00 -9.98
CA TYR A 81 -0.18 -1.31 -9.10
C TYR A 81 0.86 -2.26 -8.50
N PHE A 82 0.42 -3.45 -8.06
CA PHE A 82 1.30 -4.46 -7.45
C PHE A 82 1.88 -5.47 -8.45
N LYS A 83 1.82 -5.21 -9.76
CA LYS A 83 2.29 -6.14 -10.82
C LYS A 83 3.76 -6.56 -10.70
N LEU A 84 4.57 -5.79 -9.98
CA LEU A 84 6.00 -6.03 -9.79
C LEU A 84 6.29 -7.01 -8.63
N THR A 85 5.27 -7.46 -7.90
CA THR A 85 5.47 -8.37 -6.78
C THR A 85 5.59 -9.80 -7.26
N VAL A 86 6.60 -10.52 -6.75
CA VAL A 86 6.97 -11.89 -7.14
C VAL A 86 6.79 -12.84 -5.95
#